data_AF-A0AAV0C148-F1
#
_entry.id   AF-A0AAV0C148-F1
#
_cell.length_a   1.000
_cell.length_b   1.000
_cell.length_c   1.000
_cell.angle_alpha   90.00
_cell.angle_beta   90.00
_cell.angle_gamma   90.00
#
_symmetry.space_group_name_H-M   'P 1'
#
loop_
_entity.id
_entity.type
_entity.pdbx_description
1 polymer ?
#
loop_
_entity_poly.entity_id
_entity_poly.type
_entity_poly.pdbx_seq_one_letter_code
_entity_poly.pdbx_strand_id
1 'polypeptide(L)'
;MQAPENMIRKEKAANKSVVEAGFVSVVVAVAVGTVLVGPGCYAEDMPYRILLDTDMDTDDIFALLYLLKLNRSQFDIKGITVNSNGFGNSGHSVNHIYDILYMMDRDDIPVGVGGEGGILDDGTIQADVGGYFPIIDQGIGTAGYCRYRQAIGLG
;
A
#
# COMPACT_ATOMS: atom_id res chain seq x y z
N MET A 1 74.30 -32.65 12.14
CA MET A 1 73.53 -32.32 10.92
C MET A 1 72.11 -31.95 11.33
N GLN A 2 71.82 -30.67 11.59
CA GLN A 2 70.50 -30.22 12.08
C GLN A 2 70.05 -28.90 11.44
N ALA A 3 70.83 -28.41 10.45
CA ALA A 3 70.56 -27.18 9.72
C ALA A 3 69.37 -27.27 8.74
N PRO A 4 69.15 -28.36 7.96
CA PRO A 4 68.11 -28.34 6.92
C PRO A 4 66.69 -28.45 7.50
N GLU A 5 66.47 -29.24 8.55
CA GLU A 5 65.14 -29.41 9.15
C GLU A 5 64.63 -28.14 9.85
N ASN A 6 65.53 -27.39 10.48
CA ASN A 6 65.20 -26.14 11.15
C ASN A 6 64.83 -25.04 10.14
N MET A 7 65.44 -25.06 8.94
CA MET A 7 65.14 -24.13 7.87
C MET A 7 63.75 -24.39 7.27
N ILE A 8 63.41 -25.65 7.01
CA ILE A 8 62.08 -26.06 6.51
C ILE A 8 60.98 -25.73 7.52
N ARG A 9 61.23 -25.93 8.83
CA ARG A 9 60.25 -25.54 9.87
C ARG A 9 60.03 -24.03 9.94
N LYS A 10 61.08 -23.22 9.79
CA LYS A 10 60.96 -21.76 9.77
C LYS A 10 60.17 -21.26 8.56
N GLU A 11 60.40 -21.85 7.39
CA GLU A 11 59.68 -21.51 6.16
C GLU A 11 58.20 -21.89 6.23
N LYS A 12 57.87 -23.08 6.73
CA LYS A 12 56.46 -23.49 6.97
C LYS A 12 55.75 -22.59 7.97
N ALA A 13 56.43 -22.18 9.05
CA ALA A 13 55.87 -21.27 10.06
C ALA A 13 55.64 -19.86 9.50
N ALA A 14 56.58 -19.34 8.70
CA ALA A 14 56.45 -18.07 8.01
C ALA A 14 55.26 -18.09 7.02
N ASN A 15 55.13 -19.15 6.22
CA ASN A 15 54.02 -19.29 5.28
C ASN A 15 52.67 -19.39 5.99
N LYS A 16 52.59 -20.11 7.12
CA LYS A 16 51.37 -20.17 7.94
C LYS A 16 50.98 -18.79 8.50
N SER A 17 51.94 -18.04 9.01
CA SER A 17 51.73 -16.68 9.53
C SER A 17 51.25 -15.70 8.45
N VAL A 18 51.79 -15.81 7.22
CA VAL A 18 51.38 -14.98 6.08
C VAL A 18 49.96 -15.31 5.65
N VAL A 19 49.57 -16.60 5.64
CA VAL A 19 48.21 -17.04 5.30
C VAL A 19 47.20 -16.56 6.35
N GLU A 20 47.51 -16.67 7.65
CA GLU A 20 46.64 -16.19 8.73
C GLU A 20 46.49 -14.66 8.69
N ALA A 21 47.57 -13.91 8.49
CA ALA A 21 47.52 -12.46 8.35
C ALA A 21 46.71 -12.01 7.12
N GLY A 22 46.85 -12.71 5.99
CA GLY A 22 46.07 -12.46 4.77
C GLY A 22 44.58 -12.72 4.99
N PHE A 23 44.22 -13.81 5.65
CA PHE A 23 42.82 -14.13 5.99
C PHE A 23 42.20 -13.08 6.92
N VAL A 24 42.92 -12.68 7.97
CA VAL A 24 42.47 -11.62 8.88
C VAL A 24 42.27 -10.30 8.15
N SER A 25 43.18 -9.93 7.25
CA SER A 25 43.05 -8.71 6.45
C SER A 25 41.83 -8.73 5.52
N VAL A 26 41.51 -9.88 4.92
CA VAL A 26 40.31 -10.03 4.08
C VAL A 26 39.04 -9.93 4.92
N VAL A 27 39.00 -10.58 6.08
CA VAL A 27 37.84 -10.52 6.99
C VAL A 27 37.62 -9.08 7.49
N VAL A 28 38.68 -8.36 7.85
CA VAL A 28 38.59 -6.96 8.27
C VAL A 28 38.14 -6.07 7.10
N ALA A 29 38.67 -6.27 5.90
CA ALA A 29 38.25 -5.49 4.72
C ALA A 29 36.78 -5.70 4.37
N VAL A 30 36.27 -6.94 4.48
CA VAL A 30 34.84 -7.26 4.27
C VAL A 30 33.98 -6.62 5.35
N ALA A 31 34.37 -6.74 6.63
CA ALA A 31 33.63 -6.15 7.74
C ALA A 31 33.61 -4.62 7.70
N VAL A 32 34.72 -3.99 7.30
CA VAL A 32 34.78 -2.53 7.12
C VAL A 32 33.98 -2.10 5.88
N GLY A 33 34.02 -2.87 4.80
CA GLY A 33 33.22 -2.62 3.60
C GLY A 33 31.71 -2.63 3.87
N THR A 34 31.22 -3.57 4.69
CA THR A 34 29.80 -3.62 5.08
C THR A 34 29.39 -2.55 6.08
N VAL A 35 30.33 -1.97 6.84
CA VAL A 35 30.08 -0.86 7.78
C VAL A 35 30.15 0.51 7.09
N LEU A 36 31.03 0.68 6.10
CA LEU A 36 31.21 1.95 5.37
C LEU A 36 30.17 2.15 4.26
N VAL A 37 29.64 1.07 3.68
CA VAL A 37 28.38 1.12 2.95
C VAL A 37 27.30 1.14 4.01
N GLY A 38 27.03 2.32 4.58
CA GLY A 38 25.87 2.52 5.43
C GLY A 38 24.61 2.02 4.73
N PRO A 39 23.51 1.75 5.46
CA PRO A 39 22.26 1.42 4.81
C PRO A 39 22.01 2.53 3.80
N GLY A 40 22.08 2.17 2.51
CA GLY A 40 21.75 3.10 1.45
C GLY A 40 20.40 3.68 1.78
N CYS A 41 20.15 4.90 1.34
CA CYS A 41 18.82 5.48 1.40
C CYS A 41 17.88 4.56 0.62
N TYR A 42 17.34 3.54 1.28
CA TYR A 42 16.15 2.85 0.83
C TYR A 42 15.13 3.98 0.81
N ALA A 43 14.68 4.35 -0.39
CA ALA A 43 13.40 5.01 -0.47
C ALA A 43 12.46 4.12 0.33
N GLU A 44 11.98 4.62 1.48
CA GLU A 44 10.85 4.02 2.17
C GLU A 44 9.85 3.66 1.08
N ASP A 45 9.54 2.37 0.93
CA ASP A 45 8.68 1.84 -0.12
C ASP A 45 7.27 2.35 0.21
N MET A 46 7.02 3.61 -0.15
CA MET A 46 5.83 4.34 0.24
C MET A 46 4.65 3.71 -0.50
N PRO A 47 3.58 3.35 0.21
CA PRO A 47 2.46 2.67 -0.41
C PRO A 47 1.85 3.52 -1.52
N TYR A 48 1.44 2.85 -2.60
CA TYR A 48 0.61 3.42 -3.63
C TYR A 48 -0.74 3.80 -3.02
N ARG A 49 -0.98 5.10 -2.90
CA ARG A 49 -2.24 5.63 -2.38
C ARG A 49 -3.28 5.66 -3.49
N ILE A 50 -4.42 5.02 -3.24
CA ILE A 50 -5.49 4.84 -4.23
C ILE A 50 -6.73 5.56 -3.75
N LEU A 51 -7.30 6.40 -4.62
CA LEU A 51 -8.68 6.87 -4.51
C LEU A 51 -9.46 6.15 -5.61
N LEU A 52 -10.47 5.36 -5.22
CA LEU A 52 -11.28 4.58 -6.14
C LEU A 52 -12.58 5.32 -6.42
N ASP A 53 -12.94 5.51 -7.68
CA ASP A 53 -14.26 5.96 -8.10
C ASP A 53 -14.92 4.85 -8.92
N THR A 54 -16.17 4.50 -8.60
CA THR A 54 -16.84 3.31 -9.17
C THR A 54 -18.36 3.47 -9.20
N ASP A 55 -19.01 2.84 -10.18
CA ASP A 55 -20.46 2.73 -10.33
C ASP A 55 -21.07 1.47 -9.69
N MET A 56 -20.22 0.58 -9.15
CA MET A 56 -20.59 -0.64 -8.42
C MET A 56 -21.36 -1.66 -9.25
N ASP A 57 -20.99 -1.81 -10.51
CA ASP A 57 -21.44 -2.92 -11.34
C ASP A 57 -20.70 -4.22 -10.97
N THR A 58 -21.04 -5.32 -11.64
CA THR A 58 -20.57 -6.65 -11.24
C THR A 58 -19.05 -6.78 -11.30
N ASP A 59 -18.41 -6.17 -12.30
CA ASP A 59 -16.96 -6.15 -12.46
C ASP A 59 -16.26 -5.25 -11.44
N ASP A 60 -16.87 -4.13 -11.03
CA ASP A 60 -16.34 -3.28 -9.95
C ASP A 60 -16.26 -4.02 -8.61
N ILE A 61 -17.24 -4.87 -8.31
CA ILE A 61 -17.21 -5.68 -7.09
C ILE A 61 -15.95 -6.55 -7.08
N PHE A 62 -15.62 -7.18 -8.21
CA PHE A 62 -14.39 -7.97 -8.32
C PHE A 62 -13.12 -7.11 -8.27
N ALA A 63 -13.13 -5.93 -8.89
CA ALA A 63 -12.02 -4.98 -8.84
C ALA A 63 -11.77 -4.49 -7.40
N LEU A 64 -12.82 -4.14 -6.66
CA LEU A 64 -12.75 -3.74 -5.27
C LEU A 64 -12.20 -4.88 -4.40
N LEU A 65 -12.71 -6.11 -4.56
CA LEU A 65 -12.20 -7.27 -3.83
C LEU A 65 -10.71 -7.53 -4.13
N TYR A 66 -10.30 -7.37 -5.39
CA TYR A 66 -8.90 -7.48 -5.78
C TYR A 66 -8.03 -6.45 -5.05
N LEU A 67 -8.43 -5.17 -5.06
CA LEU A 67 -7.71 -4.10 -4.38
C LEU A 67 -7.64 -4.31 -2.86
N LEU A 68 -8.74 -4.75 -2.24
CA LEU A 68 -8.80 -5.03 -0.79
C LEU A 68 -7.95 -6.24 -0.38
N LYS A 69 -7.63 -7.14 -1.31
CA LYS A 69 -6.74 -8.30 -1.09
C LYS A 69 -5.25 -7.98 -1.26
N LEU A 70 -4.90 -6.86 -1.89
CA LEU A 70 -3.50 -6.47 -2.07
C LEU A 70 -2.82 -6.17 -0.73
N ASN A 71 -1.48 -6.24 -0.73
CA ASN A 71 -0.68 -5.95 0.45
C ASN A 71 -0.87 -4.48 0.87
N ARG A 72 -1.41 -4.26 2.07
CA ARG A 72 -1.72 -2.93 2.63
C ARG A 72 -0.46 -2.06 2.81
N SER A 73 0.72 -2.67 3.01
CA SER A 73 1.99 -1.93 3.09
C SER A 73 2.45 -1.39 1.72
N GLN A 74 1.91 -1.92 0.63
CA GLN A 74 2.24 -1.50 -0.74
C GLN A 74 1.10 -0.73 -1.41
N PHE A 75 -0.17 -1.04 -1.07
CA PHE A 75 -1.36 -0.43 -1.67
C PHE A 75 -2.32 0.02 -0.58
N ASP A 76 -2.57 1.32 -0.54
CA ASP A 76 -3.29 1.99 0.53
C ASP A 76 -4.48 2.74 -0.05
N ILE A 77 -5.65 2.11 0.02
CA ILE A 77 -6.91 2.72 -0.40
C ILE A 77 -7.29 3.80 0.61
N LYS A 78 -7.29 5.05 0.16
CA LYS A 78 -7.58 6.23 0.98
C LYS A 78 -9.04 6.63 1.02
N GLY A 79 -9.82 6.18 0.05
CA GLY A 79 -11.24 6.45 -0.02
C GLY A 79 -11.85 5.82 -1.26
N ILE A 80 -13.17 5.70 -1.22
CA ILE A 80 -13.98 5.24 -2.34
C ILE A 80 -15.04 6.30 -2.61
N THR A 81 -15.25 6.69 -3.86
CA THR A 81 -16.42 7.46 -4.29
C THR A 81 -17.31 6.60 -5.14
N VAL A 82 -18.61 6.76 -4.95
CA VAL A 82 -19.63 6.11 -5.78
C VAL A 82 -20.16 7.14 -6.75
N ASN A 83 -20.09 6.87 -8.04
CA ASN A 83 -20.86 7.60 -9.03
C ASN A 83 -21.66 6.54 -9.80
N SER A 84 -22.97 6.42 -9.58
CA SER A 84 -23.77 5.44 -10.31
C SER A 84 -24.28 6.05 -11.61
N ASN A 85 -23.37 6.17 -12.59
CA ASN A 85 -23.69 6.64 -13.94
C ASN A 85 -24.21 5.52 -14.88
N GLY A 86 -24.68 4.40 -14.31
CA GLY A 86 -25.03 3.16 -15.02
C GLY A 86 -26.35 2.53 -14.58
N PHE A 87 -26.37 1.20 -14.42
CA PHE A 87 -27.58 0.43 -14.05
C PHE A 87 -27.96 0.54 -12.56
N GLY A 88 -27.01 0.96 -11.71
CA GLY A 88 -27.17 1.09 -10.27
C GLY A 88 -27.75 2.43 -9.79
N ASN A 89 -27.95 2.53 -8.48
CA ASN A 89 -28.27 3.76 -7.77
C ASN A 89 -27.22 3.93 -6.66
N SER A 90 -26.63 5.11 -6.58
CA SER A 90 -25.54 5.48 -5.67
C SER A 90 -25.87 5.19 -4.20
N GLY A 91 -27.14 5.38 -3.79
CA GLY A 91 -27.62 5.04 -2.45
C GLY A 91 -27.69 3.53 -2.17
N HIS A 92 -27.96 2.69 -3.16
CA HIS A 92 -27.88 1.23 -2.96
C HIS A 92 -26.43 0.74 -3.03
N SER A 93 -25.68 1.25 -4.01
CA SER A 93 -24.27 0.94 -4.24
C SER A 93 -23.40 1.21 -3.02
N VAL A 94 -23.64 2.32 -2.29
CA VAL A 94 -22.88 2.62 -1.07
C VAL A 94 -23.08 1.56 0.03
N ASN A 95 -24.28 0.97 0.16
CA ASN A 95 -24.51 -0.09 1.14
C ASN A 95 -23.72 -1.36 0.78
N HIS A 96 -23.68 -1.72 -0.50
CA HIS A 96 -22.88 -2.85 -0.96
C HIS A 96 -21.40 -2.66 -0.62
N ILE A 97 -20.86 -1.45 -0.82
CA ILE A 97 -19.47 -1.14 -0.44
C ILE A 97 -19.28 -1.30 1.06
N TYR A 98 -20.13 -0.69 1.89
CA TYR A 98 -20.00 -0.81 3.35
C TYR A 98 -20.10 -2.26 3.84
N ASP A 99 -20.95 -3.08 3.22
CA ASP A 99 -21.06 -4.50 3.55
C ASP A 99 -19.79 -5.27 3.14
N ILE A 100 -19.22 -4.98 1.97
CA ILE A 100 -17.94 -5.58 1.53
C ILE A 100 -16.79 -5.15 2.43
N LEU A 101 -16.67 -3.85 2.74
CA LEU A 101 -15.62 -3.33 3.63
C LEU A 101 -15.70 -3.98 5.02
N TYR A 102 -16.91 -4.12 5.56
CA TYR A 102 -17.15 -4.80 6.83
C TYR A 102 -16.77 -6.29 6.76
N MET A 103 -17.16 -6.99 5.69
CA MET A 103 -16.79 -8.40 5.49
C MET A 103 -15.28 -8.61 5.28
N MET A 104 -14.58 -7.57 4.83
CA MET A 104 -13.14 -7.58 4.55
C MET A 104 -12.29 -6.97 5.66
N ASP A 105 -12.90 -6.58 6.79
CA ASP A 105 -12.24 -5.92 7.92
C ASP A 105 -11.46 -4.66 7.47
N ARG A 106 -12.18 -3.79 6.75
CA ARG A 106 -11.70 -2.54 6.14
C ARG A 106 -12.65 -1.35 6.35
N ASP A 107 -13.27 -1.29 7.52
CA ASP A 107 -14.14 -0.18 7.89
C ASP A 107 -13.38 1.16 8.08
N ASP A 108 -12.04 1.15 7.96
CA ASP A 108 -11.16 2.32 7.99
C ASP A 108 -11.23 3.20 6.74
N ILE A 109 -11.84 2.72 5.65
CA ILE A 109 -11.87 3.43 4.37
C ILE A 109 -13.13 4.31 4.28
N PRO A 110 -13.00 5.64 4.10
CA PRO A 110 -14.16 6.51 3.91
C PRO A 110 -14.80 6.30 2.52
N VAL A 111 -16.14 6.35 2.46
CA VAL A 111 -16.91 6.14 1.22
C VAL A 111 -17.82 7.32 0.93
N GLY A 112 -17.53 8.10 -0.11
CA GLY A 112 -18.34 9.21 -0.59
C GLY A 112 -19.47 8.78 -1.52
N VAL A 113 -20.60 9.48 -1.46
CA VAL A 113 -21.76 9.21 -2.33
C VAL A 113 -21.91 10.37 -3.31
N GLY A 114 -21.55 10.08 -4.56
CA GLY A 114 -21.77 10.93 -5.71
C GLY A 114 -23.24 10.98 -6.12
N GLY A 115 -23.46 11.52 -7.31
CA GLY A 115 -24.76 11.89 -7.81
C GLY A 115 -25.31 10.90 -8.82
N GLU A 116 -26.63 10.85 -8.95
CA GLU A 116 -27.29 10.05 -10.00
C GLU A 116 -27.41 10.83 -11.33
N GLY A 117 -27.15 12.14 -11.30
CA GLY A 117 -27.23 13.00 -12.48
C GLY A 117 -25.97 12.96 -13.34
N GLY A 118 -26.12 13.17 -14.64
CA GLY A 118 -25.03 13.29 -15.59
C GLY A 118 -24.89 14.68 -16.22
N ILE A 119 -23.81 14.86 -16.97
CA ILE A 119 -23.64 15.99 -17.89
C ILE A 119 -23.93 15.46 -19.28
N LEU A 120 -24.93 16.03 -19.95
CA LEU A 120 -25.30 15.65 -21.31
C LEU A 120 -24.26 16.14 -22.34
N ASP A 121 -24.29 15.57 -23.54
CA ASP A 121 -23.40 15.95 -24.65
C ASP A 121 -23.52 17.43 -25.06
N ASP A 122 -24.68 18.06 -24.79
CA ASP A 122 -24.92 19.48 -25.03
C ASP A 122 -24.45 20.40 -23.88
N GLY A 123 -23.83 19.81 -22.84
CA GLY A 123 -23.34 20.51 -21.66
C GLY A 123 -24.40 20.78 -20.59
N THR A 124 -25.64 20.32 -20.79
CA THR A 124 -26.69 20.46 -19.77
C THR A 124 -26.32 19.62 -18.54
N ILE A 125 -26.25 20.29 -17.39
CA ILE A 125 -26.05 19.66 -16.08
C ILE A 125 -27.40 19.19 -15.57
N GLN A 126 -27.60 17.88 -15.43
CA GLN A 126 -28.83 17.31 -14.89
C GLN A 126 -28.93 17.56 -13.37
N ALA A 127 -30.13 17.38 -12.80
CA ALA A 127 -30.30 17.40 -11.35
C ALA A 127 -29.44 16.32 -10.69
N ASP A 128 -29.01 16.55 -9.45
CA ASP A 128 -28.21 15.61 -8.65
C ASP A 128 -26.83 15.27 -9.23
N VAL A 129 -26.29 16.07 -10.17
CA VAL A 129 -24.88 15.99 -10.57
C VAL A 129 -23.96 16.44 -9.43
N GLY A 130 -22.91 15.67 -9.14
CA GLY A 130 -21.93 16.00 -8.09
C GLY A 130 -22.24 15.44 -6.71
N GLY A 131 -23.40 14.80 -6.55
CA GLY A 131 -23.71 13.96 -5.40
C GLY A 131 -24.38 14.61 -4.23
N TYR A 132 -24.79 13.73 -3.32
CA TYR A 132 -25.55 14.10 -2.14
C TYR A 132 -24.64 14.51 -0.98
N PHE A 133 -23.48 13.85 -0.82
CA PHE A 133 -22.58 14.10 0.31
C PHE A 133 -21.09 13.88 -0.08
N PRO A 134 -20.25 14.93 -0.06
CA PRO A 134 -18.82 14.79 -0.34
C PRO A 134 -18.13 14.05 0.80
N ILE A 135 -17.04 13.32 0.49
CA ILE A 135 -16.18 12.63 1.48
C ILE A 135 -15.79 13.55 2.64
N ILE A 136 -15.63 14.84 2.36
CA ILE A 136 -15.16 15.87 3.30
C ILE A 136 -16.24 16.26 4.33
N ASP A 137 -17.54 16.20 3.97
CA ASP A 137 -18.62 16.65 4.85
C ASP A 137 -19.26 15.53 5.68
N GLN A 138 -18.88 14.26 5.47
CA GLN A 138 -19.56 13.10 6.06
C GLN A 138 -19.66 13.08 7.60
N GLY A 139 -18.82 13.83 8.32
CA GLY A 139 -18.92 13.98 9.78
C GLY A 139 -19.23 12.66 10.50
N ILE A 140 -20.05 12.72 11.56
CA ILE A 140 -20.71 11.54 12.17
C ILE A 140 -22.22 11.52 11.87
N GLY A 141 -22.69 12.38 10.96
CA GLY A 141 -24.09 12.66 10.71
C GLY A 141 -24.56 12.21 9.33
N THR A 142 -25.75 11.60 9.25
CA THR A 142 -26.40 11.21 8.00
C THR A 142 -27.21 12.37 7.41
N ALA A 143 -27.21 12.55 6.09
CA ALA A 143 -28.25 13.30 5.38
C ALA A 143 -28.93 12.40 4.34
N GLY A 144 -30.26 12.43 4.34
CA GLY A 144 -31.12 11.56 3.54
C GLY A 144 -32.13 10.84 4.42
N TYR A 145 -33.39 10.78 3.97
CA TYR A 145 -34.49 10.10 4.67
C TYR A 145 -34.33 8.58 4.70
N CYS A 146 -33.34 8.03 4.00
CA CYS A 146 -32.95 6.63 4.02
C CYS A 146 -31.73 6.46 4.92
N ARG A 147 -31.85 5.62 5.95
CA ARG A 147 -30.77 5.27 6.86
C ARG A 147 -29.69 4.48 6.11
N TYR A 148 -28.64 5.15 5.65
CA TYR A 148 -27.45 4.49 5.12
C TYR A 148 -26.48 4.16 6.26
N ARG A 149 -25.77 3.04 6.13
CA ARG A 149 -24.74 2.63 7.11
C ARG A 149 -23.61 3.66 7.12
N GLN A 150 -23.15 4.01 8.33
CA GLN A 150 -22.23 5.11 8.57
C GLN A 150 -20.80 4.76 8.10
N ALA A 151 -20.05 5.77 7.64
CA ALA A 151 -18.60 5.70 7.73
C ALA A 151 -18.21 5.53 9.21
N ILE A 152 -17.36 4.56 9.53
CA ILE A 152 -16.87 4.40 10.89
C ILE A 152 -15.94 5.59 11.17
N GLY A 153 -16.29 6.39 12.18
CA GLY A 153 -15.45 7.50 12.60
C GLY A 153 -14.07 6.99 13.00
N LEU A 154 -13.04 7.42 12.27
CA LEU A 154 -11.66 7.29 12.71
C LEU A 154 -11.48 8.28 13.88
N GLY A 155 -11.50 7.75 15.10
CA GLY A 155 -11.14 8.47 16.32
C GLY A 155 -9.65 8.77 16.39
#